data_AF-A0A1C3X325-F1
#
_entry.id   AF-A0A1C3X325-F1
#
_cell.length_a   1.000
_cell.length_b   1.000
_cell.length_c   1.000
_cell.angle_alpha   90.00
_cell.angle_beta   90.00
_cell.angle_gamma   90.00
#
_symmetry.space_group_name_H-M   'P 1'
#
loop_
_entity.id
_entity.type
_entity.pdbx_description
1 polymer ?
#
loop_
_entity_poly.entity_id
_entity_poly.type
_entity_poly.pdbx_seq_one_letter_code
_entity_poly.pdbx_strand_id
1 'polypeptide(L)'
;MQHRFERASLAPYGLAVDDVKIVADRVQIRLRSRLRSGSCPDCGRQSQRVQSRNVRRPADLPLSGRRVELTIVARRFWCDAVLCGRRIFCEQFDNGVLARYGRRTQRLETIVHHLGLALGGRPAAAFADRLMVPVSNDTLLRVVRRRIADQNDELTVIGIDDFAFRRGQTYGTIVCDLERRKPVTLLPDRALDTSRSWLAEHQSISIVA
;
A
#
# COMPACT_ATOMS: atom_id res chain seq x y z
N MET A 1 3.32 16.03 -3.20
CA MET A 1 2.38 15.53 -4.24
C MET A 1 3.16 15.28 -5.54
N GLN A 2 3.79 14.11 -5.68
CA GLN A 2 4.41 13.67 -6.94
C GLN A 2 3.89 12.26 -7.27
N HIS A 3 2.59 12.16 -7.56
CA HIS A 3 1.99 10.94 -8.09
C HIS A 3 1.23 11.30 -9.36
N ARG A 4 1.98 11.72 -10.39
CA ARG A 4 1.45 11.79 -11.76
C ARG A 4 1.27 10.34 -12.22
N PHE A 5 0.14 10.04 -12.84
CA PHE A 5 -0.05 8.76 -13.53
C PHE A 5 1.00 8.66 -14.66
N GLU A 6 2.09 7.93 -14.40
CA GLU A 6 3.02 7.53 -15.46
C GLU A 6 2.30 6.63 -16.45
N ARG A 7 2.62 6.73 -17.74
CA ARG A 7 2.07 5.84 -18.76
C ARG A 7 2.43 4.40 -18.38
N ALA A 8 1.41 3.62 -18.04
CA ALA A 8 1.59 2.26 -17.57
C ALA A 8 2.21 1.41 -18.69
N SER A 9 3.45 0.95 -18.50
CA SER A 9 4.05 -0.07 -19.36
C SER A 9 3.29 -1.39 -19.22
N LEU A 10 3.29 -2.23 -20.25
CA LEU A 10 2.58 -3.52 -20.19
C LEU A 10 3.10 -4.40 -19.03
N ALA A 11 4.41 -4.51 -18.87
CA ALA A 11 5.04 -5.14 -17.71
C ALA A 11 5.40 -4.10 -16.63
N PRO A 12 5.25 -4.44 -15.34
CA PRO A 12 5.85 -3.66 -14.26
C PRO A 12 7.37 -3.53 -14.40
N TYR A 13 7.95 -2.50 -13.76
CA TYR A 13 9.39 -2.24 -13.82
C TYR A 13 10.21 -3.48 -13.38
N GLY A 14 11.37 -3.70 -14.03
CA GLY A 14 12.21 -4.87 -13.76
C GLY A 14 11.72 -6.21 -14.33
N LEU A 15 10.51 -6.27 -14.91
CA LEU A 15 9.95 -7.48 -15.53
C LEU A 15 9.87 -7.37 -17.06
N ALA A 16 10.18 -8.45 -17.76
CA ALA A 16 9.99 -8.59 -19.20
C ALA A 16 8.76 -9.45 -19.50
N VAL A 17 8.05 -9.11 -20.58
CA VAL A 17 6.93 -9.90 -21.10
C VAL A 17 7.48 -11.06 -21.92
N ASP A 18 7.09 -12.27 -21.58
CA ASP A 18 7.38 -13.47 -22.36
C ASP A 18 6.21 -13.83 -23.29
N ASP A 19 4.98 -13.66 -22.82
CA ASP A 19 3.77 -14.07 -23.53
C ASP A 19 2.55 -13.28 -23.03
N VAL A 20 1.56 -13.07 -23.92
CA VAL A 20 0.29 -12.39 -23.62
C VAL A 20 -0.83 -13.19 -24.24
N LYS A 21 -1.80 -13.60 -23.42
CA LYS A 21 -2.97 -14.35 -23.85
C LYS A 21 -4.24 -13.68 -23.37
N ILE A 22 -5.25 -13.68 -24.23
CA ILE A 22 -6.60 -13.26 -23.87
C ILE A 22 -7.41 -14.54 -23.65
N VAL A 23 -7.93 -14.71 -22.44
CA VAL A 23 -8.72 -15.88 -22.03
C VAL A 23 -10.00 -15.39 -21.37
N ALA A 24 -11.13 -15.60 -22.02
CA ALA A 24 -12.43 -15.11 -21.58
C ALA A 24 -12.39 -13.61 -21.21
N ASP A 25 -12.79 -13.22 -20.00
CA ASP A 25 -12.82 -11.83 -19.50
C ASP A 25 -11.45 -11.32 -18.99
N ARG A 26 -10.35 -12.06 -19.25
CA ARG A 26 -9.04 -11.78 -18.67
C ARG A 26 -7.93 -11.69 -19.71
N VAL A 27 -6.95 -10.84 -19.42
CA VAL A 27 -5.64 -10.88 -20.06
C VAL A 27 -4.65 -11.52 -19.10
N GLN A 28 -4.06 -12.62 -19.53
CA GLN A 28 -2.96 -13.28 -18.83
C GLN A 28 -1.64 -12.83 -19.43
N ILE A 29 -0.76 -12.28 -18.60
CA ILE A 29 0.55 -11.80 -19.04
C ILE A 29 1.62 -12.61 -18.33
N ARG A 30 2.37 -13.41 -19.08
CA ARG A 30 3.51 -14.15 -18.53
C ARG A 30 4.72 -13.24 -18.48
N LEU A 31 5.32 -13.16 -17.30
CA LEU A 31 6.44 -12.29 -16.99
C LEU A 31 7.61 -13.08 -16.43
N ARG A 32 8.82 -12.60 -16.76
CA ARG A 32 10.06 -13.01 -16.11
C ARG A 32 10.83 -11.82 -15.58
N SER A 33 11.68 -12.07 -14.60
CA SER A 33 12.65 -11.09 -14.12
C SER A 33 13.66 -10.75 -15.23
N ARG A 34 14.00 -9.47 -15.35
CA ARG A 34 15.13 -9.02 -16.19
C ARG A 34 16.48 -9.30 -15.52
N LEU A 35 16.50 -9.37 -14.19
CA LEU A 35 17.71 -9.65 -13.43
C LEU A 35 18.13 -11.10 -13.61
N ARG A 36 19.42 -11.37 -13.73
CA ARG A 36 19.94 -12.74 -13.85
C ARG A 36 20.18 -13.38 -12.49
N SER A 37 20.50 -12.58 -11.48
CA SER A 37 20.73 -12.99 -10.08
C SER A 37 19.63 -12.48 -9.15
N GLY A 38 19.55 -13.07 -7.96
CA GLY A 38 18.84 -12.51 -6.80
C GLY A 38 19.81 -12.25 -5.65
N SER A 39 19.44 -11.35 -4.73
CA SER A 39 20.22 -11.07 -3.53
C SER A 39 19.63 -11.75 -2.29
N CYS A 40 20.48 -12.39 -1.49
CA CYS A 40 20.08 -12.98 -0.21
C CYS A 40 19.60 -11.88 0.74
N PRO A 41 18.40 -11.97 1.35
CA PRO A 41 17.90 -10.90 2.21
C PRO A 41 18.64 -10.76 3.54
N ASP A 42 19.41 -11.78 3.95
CA ASP A 42 20.07 -11.80 5.26
C ASP A 42 21.52 -11.33 5.16
N CYS A 43 22.24 -11.70 4.11
CA CYS A 43 23.67 -11.37 3.94
C CYS A 43 23.98 -10.51 2.70
N GLY A 44 22.96 -10.18 1.88
CA GLY A 44 23.13 -9.40 0.65
C GLY A 44 23.87 -10.11 -0.49
N ARG A 45 24.33 -11.36 -0.30
CA ARG A 45 25.08 -12.08 -1.34
C ARG A 45 24.21 -12.34 -2.56
N GLN A 46 24.69 -11.93 -3.72
CA GLN A 46 24.07 -12.26 -4.99
C GLN A 46 24.27 -13.74 -5.34
N SER A 47 23.25 -14.35 -5.90
CA SER A 47 23.30 -15.73 -6.41
C SER A 47 22.56 -15.84 -7.73
N GLN A 48 23.13 -16.62 -8.64
CA GLN A 48 22.49 -17.05 -9.88
C GLN A 48 22.05 -18.52 -9.81
N ARG A 49 22.42 -19.24 -8.73
CA ARG A 49 22.20 -20.69 -8.62
C ARG A 49 20.76 -20.98 -8.20
N VAL A 50 19.92 -21.24 -9.21
CA VAL A 50 18.50 -21.52 -9.01
C VAL A 50 18.30 -22.90 -8.41
N GLN A 51 17.63 -22.96 -7.26
CA GLN A 51 17.21 -24.18 -6.60
C GLN A 51 15.87 -24.69 -7.14
N SER A 52 14.89 -23.79 -7.31
CA SER A 52 13.58 -24.11 -7.87
C SER A 52 12.90 -22.85 -8.40
N ARG A 53 11.74 -23.00 -9.03
CA ARG A 53 10.92 -21.89 -9.52
C ARG A 53 9.50 -22.04 -8.97
N ASN A 54 8.87 -20.93 -8.61
CA ASN A 54 7.48 -20.88 -8.23
C ASN A 54 6.74 -19.81 -9.02
N VAL A 55 5.44 -20.03 -9.22
CA VAL A 55 4.59 -19.09 -9.94
C VAL A 55 3.91 -18.16 -8.93
N ARG A 56 3.97 -16.85 -9.20
CA ARG A 56 3.16 -15.84 -8.50
C ARG A 56 2.14 -15.26 -9.47
N ARG A 57 0.91 -15.08 -8.99
CA ARG A 57 -0.20 -14.51 -9.76
C ARG A 57 -0.77 -13.23 -9.15
N PRO A 58 -0.04 -12.10 -9.18
CA PRO A 58 -0.61 -10.84 -8.74
C PRO A 58 -1.56 -10.27 -9.79
N ALA A 59 -2.63 -9.62 -9.33
CA ALA A 59 -3.48 -8.79 -10.18
C ALA A 59 -2.77 -7.47 -10.52
N ASP A 60 -3.17 -6.89 -11.65
CA ASP A 60 -2.58 -5.66 -12.15
C ASP A 60 -3.63 -4.76 -12.82
N LEU A 61 -3.20 -3.61 -13.32
CA LEU A 61 -4.06 -2.64 -14.02
C LEU A 61 -4.84 -3.31 -15.15
N PRO A 62 -6.14 -3.02 -15.30
CA PRO A 62 -6.95 -3.59 -16.38
C PRO A 62 -6.40 -3.17 -17.74
N LEU A 63 -6.58 -4.04 -18.74
CA LEU A 63 -6.12 -3.83 -20.11
C LEU A 63 -7.27 -4.09 -21.07
N SER A 64 -7.57 -3.11 -21.92
CA SER A 64 -8.62 -3.20 -22.96
C SER A 64 -9.97 -3.68 -22.41
N GLY A 65 -10.39 -3.11 -21.27
CA GLY A 65 -11.67 -3.45 -20.62
C GLY A 65 -11.71 -4.83 -19.96
N ARG A 66 -10.56 -5.48 -19.75
CA ARG A 66 -10.46 -6.82 -19.16
C ARG A 66 -9.60 -6.82 -17.90
N ARG A 67 -9.87 -7.78 -17.01
CA ARG A 67 -9.06 -8.01 -15.81
C ARG A 67 -7.68 -8.51 -16.22
N VAL A 68 -6.61 -8.01 -15.59
CA VAL A 68 -5.25 -8.50 -15.84
C VAL A 68 -4.79 -9.39 -14.71
N GLU A 69 -4.33 -10.59 -15.06
CA GLU A 69 -3.60 -11.48 -14.16
C GLU A 69 -2.18 -11.67 -14.69
N LEU A 70 -1.19 -11.29 -13.88
CA LEU A 70 0.20 -11.55 -14.22
C LEU A 70 0.56 -12.97 -13.81
N THR A 71 1.39 -13.65 -14.59
CA THR A 71 2.02 -14.92 -14.23
C THR A 71 3.52 -14.71 -14.17
N ILE A 72 4.05 -14.50 -12.97
CA ILE A 72 5.48 -14.24 -12.75
C ILE A 72 6.15 -15.55 -12.31
N VAL A 73 7.14 -15.99 -13.08
CA VAL A 73 8.00 -17.12 -12.69
C VAL A 73 9.10 -16.60 -11.78
N ALA A 74 8.88 -16.66 -10.47
CA ALA A 74 9.87 -16.28 -9.47
C ALA A 74 10.83 -17.45 -9.18
N ARG A 75 12.10 -17.14 -8.95
CA ARG A 75 13.12 -18.15 -8.65
C ARG A 75 13.35 -18.27 -7.15
N ARG A 76 13.77 -19.45 -6.71
CA ARG A 76 14.41 -19.66 -5.40
C ARG A 76 15.88 -19.93 -5.66
N PHE A 77 16.77 -19.22 -4.97
CA PHE A 77 18.21 -19.31 -5.13
C PHE A 77 18.85 -19.99 -3.93
N TRP A 78 19.98 -20.66 -4.16
CA TRP A 78 20.90 -21.03 -3.09
C TRP A 78 21.72 -19.81 -2.65
N CYS A 79 21.90 -19.64 -1.34
CA CYS A 79 22.89 -18.73 -0.80
C CYS A 79 24.16 -19.53 -0.51
N ASP A 80 25.28 -19.14 -1.13
CA ASP A 80 26.58 -19.81 -0.95
C ASP A 80 27.48 -19.06 0.05
N ALA A 81 26.93 -18.12 0.82
CA ALA A 81 27.68 -17.44 1.88
C ALA A 81 27.88 -18.38 3.07
N VAL A 82 29.13 -18.72 3.38
CA VAL A 82 29.51 -19.67 4.44
C VAL A 82 28.95 -19.28 5.81
N LEU A 83 28.99 -17.99 6.15
CA LEU A 83 28.51 -17.47 7.43
C LEU A 83 27.01 -17.13 7.44
N CYS A 84 26.28 -17.39 6.34
CA CYS A 84 24.86 -17.09 6.28
C CYS A 84 24.04 -18.30 6.68
N GLY A 85 23.26 -18.20 7.77
CA GLY A 85 22.33 -19.25 8.19
C GLY A 85 21.20 -19.52 7.19
N ARG A 86 20.96 -18.61 6.22
CA ARG A 86 19.96 -18.80 5.17
C ARG A 86 20.57 -19.52 3.97
N ARG A 87 20.17 -20.78 3.78
CA ARG A 87 20.62 -21.62 2.66
C ARG A 87 19.84 -21.38 1.36
N ILE A 88 18.54 -21.07 1.43
CA ILE A 88 17.68 -20.80 0.26
C ILE A 88 16.93 -19.48 0.47
N PHE A 89 16.84 -18.67 -0.57
CA PHE A 89 15.99 -17.46 -0.54
C PHE A 89 15.15 -17.34 -1.81
N CYS A 90 13.99 -16.69 -1.67
CA CYS A 90 13.13 -16.39 -2.81
C CYS A 90 13.60 -15.10 -3.49
N GLU A 91 13.51 -15.08 -4.81
CA GLU A 91 13.67 -13.87 -5.62
C GLU A 91 12.73 -12.78 -5.12
N GLN A 92 13.31 -11.61 -4.81
CA GLN A 92 12.56 -10.43 -4.41
C GLN A 92 12.49 -9.46 -5.58
N PHE A 93 11.35 -8.81 -5.71
CA PHE A 93 11.15 -7.69 -6.62
C PHE A 93 11.14 -6.41 -5.79
N ASP A 94 11.43 -5.28 -6.43
CA ASP A 94 11.33 -3.98 -5.78
C ASP A 94 9.97 -3.83 -5.08
N ASN A 95 9.97 -3.37 -3.83
CA ASN A 95 8.75 -3.17 -3.06
C ASN A 95 7.81 -2.14 -3.69
N GLY A 96 8.35 -1.19 -4.46
CA GLY A 96 7.67 -0.22 -5.32
C GLY A 96 7.08 -0.82 -6.60
N VAL A 97 7.36 -2.11 -6.89
CA VAL A 97 6.78 -2.85 -8.02
C VAL A 97 5.83 -3.95 -7.53
N LEU A 98 6.35 -4.88 -6.72
CA LEU A 98 5.61 -6.01 -6.20
C LEU A 98 6.20 -6.47 -4.87
N ALA A 99 5.55 -6.07 -3.77
CA ALA A 99 5.96 -6.44 -2.42
C ALA A 99 6.07 -7.97 -2.23
N ARG A 100 6.90 -8.37 -1.26
CA ARG A 100 6.96 -9.76 -0.78
C ARG A 100 5.56 -10.20 -0.34
N TYR A 101 5.09 -11.33 -0.87
CA TYR A 101 3.72 -11.85 -0.73
C TYR A 101 2.59 -11.00 -1.31
N GLY A 102 2.89 -9.83 -1.90
CA GLY A 102 1.93 -8.99 -2.60
C GLY A 102 1.12 -9.77 -3.63
N ARG A 103 -0.19 -9.57 -3.60
CA ARG A 103 -1.19 -10.14 -4.54
C ARG A 103 -1.64 -9.13 -5.59
N ARG A 104 -1.11 -7.91 -5.54
CA ARG A 104 -1.34 -6.82 -6.48
C ARG A 104 -0.02 -6.11 -6.72
N THR A 105 0.17 -5.59 -7.92
CA THR A 105 1.29 -4.66 -8.21
C THR A 105 1.10 -3.36 -7.43
N GLN A 106 2.17 -2.63 -7.16
CA GLN A 106 2.07 -1.35 -6.44
C GLN A 106 1.34 -0.27 -7.23
N ARG A 107 1.44 -0.29 -8.56
CA ARG A 107 0.66 0.60 -9.42
C ARG A 107 -0.85 0.36 -9.24
N LEU A 108 -1.27 -0.90 -9.14
CA LEU A 108 -2.66 -1.23 -8.82
C LEU A 108 -3.01 -0.87 -7.38
N GLU A 109 -2.12 -1.16 -6.42
CA GLU A 109 -2.32 -0.80 -5.01
C GLU A 109 -2.53 0.71 -4.81
N THR A 110 -1.87 1.52 -5.63
CA THR A 110 -2.01 2.99 -5.60
C THR A 110 -3.38 3.44 -6.10
N ILE A 111 -3.92 2.83 -7.16
CA ILE A 111 -5.30 3.10 -7.59
C ILE A 111 -6.29 2.68 -6.50
N VAL A 112 -6.13 1.48 -5.93
CA VAL A 112 -6.98 0.99 -4.84
C VAL A 112 -6.95 1.94 -3.65
N HIS A 113 -5.77 2.46 -3.29
CA HIS A 113 -5.64 3.45 -2.23
C HIS A 113 -6.43 4.73 -2.52
N HIS A 114 -6.29 5.31 -3.71
CA HIS A 114 -7.01 6.53 -4.07
C HIS A 114 -8.52 6.31 -4.18
N LEU A 115 -8.97 5.15 -4.64
CA LEU A 115 -10.38 4.77 -4.62
C LEU A 115 -10.91 4.73 -3.19
N GLY A 116 -10.16 4.13 -2.27
CA GLY A 116 -10.53 4.06 -0.85
C GLY A 116 -10.58 5.44 -0.18
N LEU A 117 -9.66 6.34 -0.52
CA LEU A 117 -9.67 7.72 -0.02
C LEU A 117 -10.86 8.52 -0.55
N ALA A 118 -11.16 8.41 -1.85
CA ALA A 118 -12.18 9.23 -2.49
C ALA A 118 -13.61 8.76 -2.21
N LEU A 119 -13.83 7.44 -2.20
CA LEU A 119 -15.17 6.84 -2.15
C LEU A 119 -15.43 6.07 -0.84
N GLY A 120 -14.44 5.98 0.04
CA GLY A 120 -14.53 5.22 1.29
C GLY A 120 -14.53 3.71 1.07
N GLY A 121 -15.32 3.00 1.85
CA GLY A 121 -15.34 1.53 1.87
C GLY A 121 -16.17 0.89 0.74
N ARG A 122 -17.43 0.56 1.03
CA ARG A 122 -18.33 -0.16 0.11
C ARG A 122 -18.54 0.52 -1.25
N PRO A 123 -18.70 1.86 -1.35
CA PRO A 123 -18.83 2.52 -2.65
C PRO A 123 -17.58 2.34 -3.51
N ALA A 124 -16.39 2.45 -2.90
CA ALA A 124 -15.13 2.19 -3.61
C ALA A 124 -15.04 0.74 -4.09
N ALA A 125 -15.48 -0.24 -3.30
CA ALA A 125 -15.47 -1.65 -3.69
C ALA A 125 -16.38 -1.92 -4.91
N ALA A 126 -17.61 -1.38 -4.89
CA ALA A 126 -18.54 -1.50 -5.99
C ALA A 126 -18.02 -0.82 -7.27
N PHE A 127 -17.39 0.36 -7.12
CA PHE A 127 -16.80 1.07 -8.24
C PHE A 127 -15.56 0.35 -8.79
N ALA A 128 -14.70 -0.19 -7.93
CA ALA A 128 -13.51 -0.93 -8.33
C ALA A 128 -13.86 -2.20 -9.14
N ASP A 129 -14.95 -2.89 -8.80
CA ASP A 129 -15.45 -4.03 -9.57
C ASP A 129 -15.84 -3.63 -11.00
N ARG A 130 -16.52 -2.49 -11.17
CA ARG A 130 -16.85 -1.91 -12.50
C ARG A 130 -15.62 -1.47 -13.29
N LEU A 131 -14.51 -1.17 -12.60
CA LEU A 131 -13.22 -0.87 -13.22
C LEU A 131 -12.36 -2.12 -13.45
N MET A 132 -12.93 -3.32 -13.31
CA MET A 132 -12.22 -4.59 -13.47
C MET A 132 -11.07 -4.79 -12.48
N VAL A 133 -11.15 -4.17 -11.31
CA VAL A 133 -10.21 -4.29 -10.18
C VAL A 133 -10.99 -4.75 -8.94
N PRO A 134 -11.44 -6.01 -8.86
CA PRO A 134 -12.23 -6.45 -7.72
C PRO A 134 -11.39 -6.41 -6.43
N VAL A 135 -11.83 -5.59 -5.47
CA VAL A 135 -11.26 -5.48 -4.12
C VAL A 135 -12.38 -5.38 -3.08
N SER A 136 -12.19 -6.02 -1.93
CA SER A 136 -13.18 -5.95 -0.85
C SER A 136 -13.14 -4.59 -0.14
N ASN A 137 -14.26 -4.22 0.47
CA ASN A 137 -14.37 -3.10 1.41
C ASN A 137 -13.21 -3.09 2.42
N ASP A 138 -12.97 -4.22 3.07
CA ASP A 138 -11.94 -4.32 4.12
C ASP A 138 -10.53 -4.18 3.54
N THR A 139 -10.33 -4.62 2.30
CA THR A 139 -9.05 -4.40 1.62
C THR A 139 -8.83 -2.93 1.34
N LEU A 140 -9.84 -2.19 0.88
CA LEU A 140 -9.74 -0.74 0.66
C LEU A 140 -9.41 0.00 1.95
N LEU A 141 -10.15 -0.26 3.03
CA LEU A 141 -9.89 0.35 4.33
C LEU A 141 -8.49 0.00 4.85
N ARG A 142 -8.05 -1.24 4.70
CA ARG A 142 -6.70 -1.67 5.07
C ARG A 142 -5.61 -0.97 4.25
N VAL A 143 -5.82 -0.79 2.94
CA VAL A 143 -4.86 -0.10 2.06
C VAL A 143 -4.76 1.38 2.41
N VAL A 144 -5.88 2.03 2.74
CA VAL A 144 -5.89 3.41 3.25
C VAL A 144 -5.11 3.48 4.56
N ARG A 145 -5.46 2.66 5.55
CA ARG A 145 -4.82 2.65 6.88
C ARG A 145 -3.32 2.38 6.82
N ARG A 146 -2.87 1.47 5.97
CA ARG A 146 -1.44 1.13 5.84
C ARG A 146 -0.57 2.29 5.33
N ARG A 147 -1.17 3.27 4.67
CA ARG A 147 -0.48 4.46 4.14
C ARG A 147 -0.73 5.71 4.97
N ILE A 148 -1.45 5.59 6.08
CA ILE A 148 -1.47 6.64 7.10
C ILE A 148 -0.05 6.65 7.69
N ALA A 149 0.63 7.79 7.54
CA ALA A 149 1.88 8.05 8.23
C ALA A 149 1.53 8.69 9.56
N ASP A 150 2.18 8.25 10.64
CA ASP A 150 2.14 8.97 11.91
C ASP A 150 2.82 10.32 11.67
N GLN A 151 2.03 11.40 11.75
CA GLN A 151 2.54 12.75 11.71
C GLN A 151 2.87 13.13 13.16
N ASN A 152 4.15 13.04 13.51
CA ASN A 152 4.68 13.54 14.78
C ASN A 152 5.27 14.95 14.57
N ASP A 153 4.55 15.78 13.83
CA ASP A 153 4.95 17.18 13.67
C ASP A 153 4.81 17.88 15.03
N GLU A 154 5.79 18.71 15.38
CA GLU A 154 5.69 19.54 16.56
C GLU A 154 4.54 20.55 16.40
N LEU A 155 3.68 20.65 17.42
CA LEU A 155 2.47 21.46 17.43
C LEU A 155 2.65 22.64 18.36
N THR A 156 2.47 23.86 17.86
CA THR A 156 2.60 25.09 18.68
C THR A 156 1.26 25.78 18.89
N VAL A 157 0.42 25.86 17.85
CA VAL A 157 -0.90 26.48 17.89
C VAL A 157 -1.95 25.49 17.39
N ILE A 158 -2.90 25.13 18.26
CA ILE A 158 -3.98 24.19 17.94
C ILE A 158 -5.36 24.81 18.09
N GLY A 159 -6.34 24.23 17.39
CA GLY A 159 -7.76 24.48 17.59
C GLY A 159 -8.45 23.20 18.03
N ILE A 160 -9.36 23.31 18.99
CA ILE A 160 -10.13 22.19 19.52
C ILE A 160 -11.61 22.43 19.25
N ASP A 161 -12.28 21.46 18.63
CA ASP A 161 -13.70 21.55 18.33
C ASP A 161 -14.42 20.20 18.51
N ASP A 162 -15.75 20.25 18.59
CA ASP A 162 -16.61 19.08 18.67
C ASP A 162 -16.68 18.37 17.30
N PHE A 163 -16.41 17.06 17.30
CA PHE A 163 -16.53 16.23 16.10
C PHE A 163 -17.67 15.22 16.22
N ALA A 164 -18.61 15.26 15.29
CA ALA A 164 -19.70 14.28 15.24
C ALA A 164 -19.30 13.02 14.44
N PHE A 165 -18.89 11.95 15.11
CA PHE A 165 -18.69 10.63 14.47
C PHE A 165 -19.98 10.12 13.82
N ARG A 166 -21.09 10.29 14.53
CA ARG A 166 -22.45 10.06 14.03
C ARG A 166 -23.34 11.16 14.57
N ARG A 167 -23.77 12.05 13.67
CA ARG A 167 -24.59 13.22 14.02
C ARG A 167 -25.80 12.80 14.85
N GLY A 168 -25.98 13.46 16.00
CA GLY A 168 -27.07 13.18 16.95
C GLY A 168 -26.88 11.94 17.82
N GLN A 169 -25.74 11.23 17.75
CA GLN A 169 -25.51 10.03 18.55
C GLN A 169 -24.16 10.05 19.26
N THR A 170 -23.07 10.14 18.49
CA THR A 170 -21.71 9.95 19.03
C THR A 170 -20.85 11.10 18.58
N TYR A 171 -20.20 11.72 19.57
CA TYR A 171 -19.36 12.90 19.39
C TYR A 171 -18.03 12.66 20.10
N GLY A 172 -16.97 13.18 19.51
CA GLY A 172 -15.65 13.29 20.09
C GLY A 172 -15.12 14.70 19.91
N THR A 173 -13.81 14.83 20.02
CA THR A 173 -13.11 16.11 19.89
C THR A 173 -12.13 16.02 18.73
N ILE A 174 -12.13 16.99 17.82
CA ILE A 174 -11.11 17.12 16.78
C ILE A 174 -10.06 18.13 17.23
N VAL A 175 -8.79 17.75 17.10
CA VAL A 175 -7.67 18.66 17.28
C VAL A 175 -7.10 18.99 15.91
N CYS A 176 -6.98 20.28 15.61
CA CYS A 176 -6.39 20.77 14.36
C CYS A 176 -5.14 21.58 14.66
N ASP A 177 -4.10 21.37 13.87
CA ASP A 177 -2.96 22.28 13.76
C ASP A 177 -3.43 23.50 12.94
N LEU A 178 -3.45 24.65 13.59
CA LEU A 178 -3.96 25.89 12.97
C LEU A 178 -2.93 26.55 12.06
N GLU A 179 -1.65 26.30 12.27
CA GLU A 179 -0.57 26.82 11.43
C GLU A 179 -0.57 26.09 10.08
N ARG A 180 -0.64 24.76 10.12
CA ARG A 180 -0.65 23.91 8.92
C ARG A 180 -2.06 23.71 8.34
N ARG A 181 -3.10 24.14 9.05
CA ARG A 181 -4.53 23.98 8.71
C ARG A 181 -4.90 22.52 8.43
N LYS A 182 -4.48 21.63 9.32
CA LYS A 182 -4.68 20.18 9.16
C LYS A 182 -5.23 19.55 10.43
N PRO A 183 -6.13 18.56 10.32
CA PRO A 183 -6.47 17.70 11.44
C PRO A 183 -5.23 16.95 11.93
N VAL A 184 -5.03 16.94 13.25
CA VAL A 184 -3.97 16.19 13.93
C VAL A 184 -4.53 14.88 14.44
N THR A 185 -5.61 14.93 15.23
CA THR A 185 -6.20 13.74 15.82
C THR A 185 -7.70 13.91 16.08
N LEU A 186 -8.38 12.78 16.26
CA LEU A 186 -9.75 12.68 16.75
C LEU A 186 -9.73 11.93 18.08
N LEU A 187 -10.05 12.64 19.16
CA LEU A 187 -10.19 12.06 20.48
C LEU A 187 -11.52 11.30 20.57
N PRO A 188 -11.57 10.21 21.37
CA PRO A 188 -12.71 9.29 21.37
C PRO A 188 -14.01 9.90 21.93
N ASP A 189 -13.92 10.96 22.71
CA ASP A 189 -15.05 11.59 23.40
C ASP A 189 -14.84 13.12 23.57
N ARG A 190 -15.79 13.75 24.26
CA ARG A 190 -15.79 15.19 24.59
C ARG A 190 -15.37 15.44 26.04
N ALA A 191 -14.79 14.44 26.72
CA ALA A 191 -14.41 14.59 28.11
C ALA A 191 -13.19 15.51 28.21
N LEU A 192 -13.26 16.43 29.16
CA LEU A 192 -12.19 17.38 29.44
C LEU A 192 -10.90 16.65 29.86
N ASP A 193 -11.02 15.54 30.60
CA ASP A 193 -9.88 14.72 31.02
C ASP A 193 -9.16 14.05 29.85
N THR A 194 -9.91 13.59 28.83
CA THR A 194 -9.33 13.02 27.60
C THR A 194 -8.49 14.06 26.86
N SER A 195 -9.02 15.28 26.73
CA SER A 195 -8.30 16.39 26.09
C SER A 195 -7.08 16.83 26.90
N ARG A 196 -7.20 16.94 28.23
CA ARG A 196 -6.07 17.26 29.12
C ARG A 196 -4.96 16.24 29.05
N SER A 197 -5.30 14.95 29.03
CA SER A 197 -4.34 13.85 28.96
C SER A 197 -3.56 13.91 27.65
N TRP A 198 -4.26 14.15 26.54
CA TRP A 198 -3.63 14.32 25.23
C TRP A 198 -2.73 15.57 25.17
N LEU A 199 -3.16 16.71 25.72
CA LEU A 199 -2.34 17.93 25.79
C LEU A 199 -1.07 17.75 26.64
N ALA A 200 -1.14 16.97 27.71
CA ALA A 200 0.01 16.71 28.58
C ALA A 200 1.14 15.95 27.86
N GLU A 201 0.79 15.15 26.84
CA GLU A 201 1.76 14.46 25.97
C GLU A 201 2.40 15.38 24.92
N HIS A 202 1.87 16.59 24.72
CA HIS A 202 2.28 17.56 23.69
C HIS A 202 2.74 18.89 24.30
N GLN A 203 3.87 18.86 25.02
CA GLN A 203 4.39 20.00 25.79
C GLN A 203 4.83 21.21 24.95
N SER A 204 5.01 21.05 23.64
CA SER A 204 5.35 22.14 22.72
C SER A 204 4.17 23.04 22.37
N ILE A 205 2.93 22.65 22.70
CA ILE A 205 1.73 23.45 22.46
C ILE A 205 1.74 24.66 23.40
N SER A 206 1.65 25.86 22.82
CA SER A 206 1.63 27.12 23.56
C SER A 206 0.27 27.82 23.52
N ILE A 207 -0.52 27.58 22.47
CA ILE A 207 -1.81 28.25 22.24
C ILE A 207 -2.88 27.21 21.86
N VAL A 208 -4.04 27.30 22.51
CA VAL A 208 -5.26 26.58 22.19
C VAL A 208 -6.35 27.60 21.90
N ALA A 209 -6.91 27.57 20.68
CA ALA A 209 -8.00 28.42 20.23
C ALA A 209 -9.36 27.70 20.24
#